data_AF-A0A7X6ZG08-F1
#
_entry.id   AF-A0A7X6ZG08-F1
#
_cell.length_a   1.000
_cell.length_b   1.000
_cell.length_c   1.000
_cell.angle_alpha   90.00
_cell.angle_beta   90.00
_cell.angle_gamma   90.00
#
_symmetry.space_group_name_H-M   'P 1'
#
loop_
_entity.id
_entity.type
_entity.pdbx_description
1 polymer ?
#
loop_
_entity_poly.entity_id
_entity_poly.type
_entity_poly.pdbx_seq_one_letter_code
_entity_poly.pdbx_strand_id
1 'polypeptide(L)'
;PPKDALKQAIAYSTFTRELLRSECGQQRWELWGFNGELPKQLILYAACVMPSSSCNDYSFNDMSLDINGDIIKLHYVYFVEENNRITKVETSLKW
;
A
#
# COMPACT_ATOMS: atom_id res chain seq x y z
N PRO A 1 5.48 -13.06 -9.56
CA PRO A 1 5.50 -11.61 -9.89
C PRO A 1 4.61 -10.75 -8.98
N PRO A 2 3.26 -10.90 -8.93
CA PRO A 2 2.44 -10.10 -8.02
C PRO A 2 2.77 -10.32 -6.56
N LYS A 3 2.98 -11.59 -6.15
CA LYS A 3 3.43 -11.94 -4.80
C LYS A 3 4.72 -11.23 -4.39
N ASP A 4 5.68 -11.10 -5.30
CA ASP A 4 6.98 -10.47 -5.01
C ASP A 4 6.85 -8.94 -4.92
N ALA A 5 6.06 -8.34 -5.81
CA ALA A 5 5.71 -6.92 -5.72
C ALA A 5 4.94 -6.60 -4.42
N LEU A 6 4.01 -7.47 -4.02
CA LEU A 6 3.27 -7.32 -2.77
C LEU A 6 4.18 -7.43 -1.54
N LYS A 7 5.15 -8.36 -1.53
CA LYS A 7 6.15 -8.43 -0.46
C LYS A 7 6.95 -7.14 -0.32
N GLN A 8 7.33 -6.52 -1.44
CA GLN A 8 8.01 -5.21 -1.42
C GLN A 8 7.11 -4.12 -0.86
N ALA A 9 5.84 -4.06 -1.29
CA ALA A 9 4.86 -3.11 -0.79
C ALA A 9 4.63 -3.27 0.73
N ILE A 10 4.54 -4.51 1.22
CA ILE A 10 4.42 -4.81 2.65
C ILE A 10 5.69 -4.37 3.38
N ALA A 11 6.89 -4.71 2.90
CA ALA A 11 8.14 -4.32 3.54
C ALA A 11 8.28 -2.79 3.67
N TYR A 12 7.94 -2.05 2.61
CA TYR A 12 7.96 -0.59 2.64
C TYR A 12 6.89 0.00 3.56
N SER A 13 5.71 -0.59 3.60
CA SER A 13 4.63 -0.20 4.51
C SER A 13 5.03 -0.42 5.98
N THR A 14 5.65 -1.56 6.29
CA THR A 14 6.20 -1.84 7.63
C THR A 14 7.29 -0.85 7.99
N PHE A 15 8.22 -0.54 7.08
CA PHE A 15 9.24 0.48 7.34
C PHE A 15 8.62 1.86 7.64
N THR A 16 7.64 2.27 6.83
CA THR A 16 6.88 3.52 7.03
C THR A 16 6.21 3.54 8.39
N ARG A 17 5.59 2.41 8.79
CA ARG A 17 4.98 2.23 10.11
C ARG A 17 6.01 2.41 11.23
N GLU A 18 7.13 1.70 11.18
CA GLU A 18 8.18 1.82 12.20
C GLU A 18 8.75 3.24 12.28
N LEU A 19 8.94 3.89 11.13
CA LEU A 19 9.42 5.27 11.07
C LEU A 19 8.44 6.22 11.76
N LEU A 20 7.15 6.10 11.49
CA LEU A 20 6.11 6.90 12.14
C LEU A 20 5.92 6.56 13.62
N ARG A 21 6.22 5.33 14.05
CA ARG A 21 6.16 4.92 15.46
C ARG A 21 7.45 5.19 16.25
N SER A 22 8.50 5.66 15.59
CA SER A 22 9.74 6.08 16.23
C SER A 22 9.61 7.44 16.92
N GLU A 23 10.64 7.83 17.69
CA GLU A 23 10.74 9.14 18.34
C GLU A 23 10.65 10.31 17.36
N CYS A 24 11.06 10.12 16.10
CA CYS A 24 10.97 11.14 15.06
C CYS A 24 9.67 11.10 14.25
N GLY A 25 8.72 10.23 14.61
CA GLY A 25 7.51 9.96 13.84
C GLY A 25 6.66 11.20 13.54
N GLN A 26 6.46 12.07 14.54
CA GLN A 26 5.71 13.32 14.36
C GLN A 26 6.41 14.27 13.38
N GLN A 27 7.73 14.40 13.45
CA GLN A 27 8.50 15.22 12.51
C GLN A 27 8.38 14.69 11.08
N ARG A 28 8.34 13.36 10.91
CA ARG A 28 8.15 12.72 9.60
C ARG A 28 6.75 12.93 9.05
N TRP A 29 5.74 12.83 9.90
CA TRP A 29 4.34 13.12 9.57
C TRP A 29 4.18 14.54 9.03
N GLU A 30 4.74 15.53 9.73
CA GLU A 30 4.73 16.94 9.31
C GLU A 30 5.55 17.18 8.04
N LEU A 31 6.72 16.53 7.91
CA LEU A 31 7.55 16.63 6.72
C LEU A 31 6.84 16.12 5.45
N TRP A 32 5.94 15.15 5.59
CA TRP A 32 5.10 14.65 4.48
C TRP A 32 3.91 15.57 4.16
N GLY A 33 3.79 16.71 4.85
CA GLY A 33 2.75 17.71 4.60
C GLY A 33 1.43 17.40 5.29
N PHE A 34 1.41 16.41 6.21
CA PHE A 34 0.24 16.18 7.03
C PHE A 34 0.21 17.16 8.20
N ASN A 35 -0.99 17.66 8.51
CA ASN A 35 -1.21 18.55 9.65
C ASN A 35 -1.77 17.77 10.83
N GLY A 36 -1.55 18.28 12.04
CA GLY A 36 -2.07 17.71 13.27
C GLY A 36 -1.22 16.57 13.84
N GLU A 37 -1.79 15.87 14.81
CA GLU A 37 -1.11 14.77 15.49
C GLU A 37 -1.09 13.51 14.63
N LEU A 38 0.03 12.78 14.70
CA LEU A 38 0.12 11.44 14.16
C LEU A 38 -1.03 10.57 14.70
N PRO A 39 -1.80 9.88 13.84
CA PRO A 39 -2.91 9.06 14.28
C PRO A 39 -2.50 7.98 15.29
N LYS A 40 -3.35 7.79 16.31
CA LYS A 40 -3.18 6.71 17.31
C LYS A 40 -3.13 5.33 16.67
N GLN A 41 -3.89 5.12 15.59
CA GLN A 41 -3.86 3.93 14.76
C GLN A 41 -3.51 4.32 13.32
N LEU A 42 -2.52 3.67 12.74
CA LEU A 42 -2.20 3.79 11.32
C LEU A 42 -2.97 2.73 10.53
N ILE A 43 -3.58 3.16 9.43
CA ILE A 43 -4.11 2.27 8.39
C ILE A 43 -3.32 2.55 7.13
N LEU A 44 -2.47 1.61 6.75
CA LEU A 44 -1.59 1.69 5.59
C LEU A 44 -2.13 0.83 4.47
N TYR A 45 -2.06 1.32 3.24
CA TYR A 45 -2.46 0.57 2.05
C TYR A 45 -1.21 0.11 1.28
N ALA A 46 -1.00 -1.20 1.25
CA ALA A 46 0.06 -1.83 0.49
C ALA A 46 -0.52 -2.39 -0.81
N ALA A 47 -0.22 -1.75 -1.94
CA ALA A 47 -0.76 -2.14 -3.24
C ALA A 47 0.31 -2.74 -4.17
N CYS A 48 -0.02 -3.86 -4.80
CA CYS A 48 0.72 -4.37 -5.96
C CYS A 48 0.22 -3.67 -7.23
N VAL A 49 1.09 -2.93 -7.93
CA VAL A 49 0.76 -2.23 -9.18
C VAL A 49 1.50 -2.87 -10.34
N MET A 50 0.78 -3.49 -11.28
CA MET A 50 1.39 -4.26 -12.38
C MET A 50 0.55 -4.22 -13.67
N PRO A 51 1.17 -4.42 -14.85
CA PRO A 51 0.42 -4.69 -16.07
C PRO A 51 -0.45 -5.94 -15.92
N SER A 52 -1.68 -5.86 -16.41
CA SER A 52 -2.64 -6.97 -16.38
C SER A 52 -2.18 -8.09 -17.31
N SER A 53 -2.18 -9.32 -16.82
CA SER A 53 -1.84 -10.51 -17.60
C SER A 53 -2.50 -11.77 -17.02
N SER A 54 -2.21 -12.94 -17.59
CA SER A 54 -2.67 -14.22 -17.05
C SER A 54 -2.10 -14.55 -15.67
N CYS A 55 -1.11 -13.81 -15.18
CA CYS A 55 -0.53 -14.01 -13.85
C CYS A 55 -1.09 -13.09 -12.76
N ASN A 56 -2.18 -12.36 -13.03
CA ASN A 56 -2.89 -11.57 -12.00
C ASN A 56 -3.24 -12.47 -10.80
N ASP A 57 -3.11 -11.92 -9.60
CA ASP A 57 -3.37 -12.61 -8.34
C ASP A 57 -4.31 -11.75 -7.48
N TYR A 58 -5.49 -12.28 -7.23
CA TYR A 58 -6.55 -11.60 -6.48
C TYR A 58 -6.71 -12.20 -5.07
N SER A 59 -5.91 -13.21 -4.72
CA SER A 59 -6.08 -13.98 -3.48
C SER A 59 -5.91 -13.14 -2.21
N PHE A 60 -5.15 -12.05 -2.29
CA PHE A 60 -4.88 -11.13 -1.19
C PHE A 60 -5.85 -9.94 -1.11
N ASN A 61 -6.89 -9.93 -1.94
CA ASN A 61 -7.93 -8.92 -1.85
C ASN A 61 -8.58 -8.92 -0.45
N ASP A 62 -8.84 -7.73 0.10
CA ASP A 62 -9.43 -7.51 1.43
C ASP A 62 -8.65 -8.12 2.61
N MET A 63 -7.43 -8.62 2.40
CA MET A 63 -6.57 -9.05 3.50
C MET A 63 -6.08 -7.84 4.30
N SER A 64 -6.05 -8.01 5.61
CA SER A 64 -5.50 -7.03 6.55
C SER A 64 -4.49 -7.71 7.46
N LEU A 65 -3.34 -7.07 7.65
CA LEU A 65 -2.30 -7.50 8.58
C LEU A 65 -2.31 -6.56 9.79
N ASP A 66 -2.54 -7.11 10.98
CA ASP A 66 -2.44 -6.37 12.24
C ASP A 66 -1.01 -6.44 12.76
N ILE A 67 -0.43 -5.27 13.07
CA ILE A 67 0.88 -5.13 13.68
C ILE A 67 0.74 -4.18 14.87
N ASN A 68 0.51 -4.75 16.05
CA ASN A 68 0.37 -4.02 17.33
C ASN A 68 -0.73 -2.95 17.27
N GLY A 69 -1.85 -3.26 16.63
CA GLY A 69 -3.01 -2.38 16.49
C GLY A 69 -2.95 -1.47 15.26
N ASP A 70 -1.81 -1.33 14.58
CA ASP A 70 -1.75 -0.71 13.25
C ASP A 70 -2.12 -1.74 12.17
N ILE A 71 -2.78 -1.29 11.10
CA ILE A 71 -3.30 -2.17 10.05
C ILE A 71 -2.62 -1.88 8.73
N ILE A 72 -2.13 -2.93 8.05
CA ILE A 72 -1.75 -2.87 6.63
C ILE A 72 -2.81 -3.62 5.83
N LYS A 73 -3.58 -2.93 4.98
CA LYS A 73 -4.52 -3.57 4.05
C LYS A 73 -3.86 -3.79 2.70
N LEU A 74 -4.05 -4.99 2.15
CA LEU A 74 -3.43 -5.43 0.91
C LEU A 74 -4.36 -5.16 -0.27
N HIS A 75 -3.81 -4.58 -1.33
CA HIS A 75 -4.55 -4.19 -2.52
C HIS A 75 -3.81 -4.55 -3.81
N TYR A 76 -4.56 -4.60 -4.91
CA TYR A 76 -3.99 -4.73 -6.25
C TYR A 76 -4.44 -3.56 -7.13
N VAL A 77 -3.61 -3.24 -8.11
CA VAL A 77 -3.90 -2.36 -9.25
C VAL A 77 -3.32 -3.05 -10.48
N TYR A 78 -4.18 -3.62 -11.30
CA TYR A 78 -3.81 -4.18 -12.60
C TYR A 78 -4.23 -3.22 -13.70
N PHE A 79 -3.35 -2.96 -14.66
CA PHE A 79 -3.64 -2.01 -15.72
C PHE A 79 -3.32 -2.57 -17.12
N VAL A 80 -4.11 -2.18 -18.11
CA VAL A 80 -3.82 -2.42 -19.52
C VAL A 80 -3.19 -1.15 -20.08
N GLU A 81 -2.07 -1.30 -20.77
CA GLU A 81 -1.33 -0.22 -21.40
C GLU A 81 -1.30 -0.46 -22.92
N GLU A 82 -1.71 0.55 -23.67
CA GLU A 82 -1.69 0.56 -25.13
C GLU A 82 -1.08 1.89 -25.60
N ASN A 83 -0.06 1.82 -26.45
CA ASN A 83 0.62 3.00 -26.99
C ASN A 83 1.09 4.01 -25.91
N ASN A 84 1.73 3.53 -24.83
CA ASN A 84 2.18 4.33 -23.68
C ASN A 84 1.05 5.02 -22.91
N ARG A 85 -0.17 4.48 -22.97
CA ARG A 85 -1.34 5.01 -22.25
C ARG A 85 -2.08 3.89 -21.54
N ILE A 86 -2.39 4.12 -20.27
CA ILE A 86 -3.25 3.22 -19.50
C ILE A 86 -4.69 3.37 -20.03
N THR A 87 -5.25 2.29 -20.56
CA THR A 87 -6.61 2.26 -21.15
C THR A 87 -7.63 1.64 -20.22
N LYS A 88 -7.20 0.74 -19.32
CA LYS A 88 -8.07 0.07 -18.34
C LYS A 88 -7.31 -0.11 -17.03
N VAL A 89 -8.02 0.06 -15.92
CA VAL A 89 -7.53 -0.25 -14.57
C VAL A 89 -8.54 -1.15 -13.88
N GLU A 90 -8.06 -2.21 -13.26
CA GLU A 90 -8.79 -3.09 -12.35
C GLU A 90 -8.12 -2.99 -10.97
N THR A 91 -8.87 -2.63 -9.93
CA THR A 91 -8.29 -2.40 -8.60
C THR A 91 -9.26 -2.74 -7.48
N SER A 92 -8.71 -3.17 -6.34
CA SER A 92 -9.45 -3.30 -5.09
C SER A 92 -9.44 -2.04 -4.22
N LEU A 93 -8.74 -0.98 -4.62
CA LEU A 93 -8.80 0.30 -3.92
C LEU A 93 -10.19 0.91 -4.13
N LYS A 94 -10.88 1.20 -3.03
CA LYS A 94 -12.17 1.90 -3.02
C LYS A 94 -11.91 3.39 -2.81
N TRP A 95 -12.44 4.21 -3.71
CA TRP A 95 -12.38 5.67 -3.67
C TRP A 95 -13.68 6.23 -3.12
#